data_AF-A0A7K3S1H0-F1
#
_entry.id   AF-A0A7K3S1H0-F1
#
_cell.length_a   1.000
_cell.length_b   1.000
_cell.length_c   1.000
_cell.angle_alpha   90.00
_cell.angle_beta   90.00
_cell.angle_gamma   90.00
#
_symmetry.space_group_name_H-M   'P 1'
#
loop_
_entity.id
_entity.type
_entity.pdbx_description
1 polymer ?
#
loop_
_entity_poly.entity_id
_entity_poly.type
_entity_poly.pdbx_seq_one_letter_code
_entity_poly.pdbx_strand_id
1 'polypeptide(L)'
;APIVLHGRAWGELYVARPAGQPVFDRADADFATVLAAVVASGIAQTERLEEVRKLAFTDPLTGLANRRAVDIQLDEAVERHRVDDTVVSLVVCDLNGLKAVNDTHGHAVGDRLLERFGSVLSLCGAMLPEALAARLGGDEFCLLAAGPPADAVVGVATELCDRAAVIELG
;
A
#
# COMPACT_ATOMS: atom_id res chain seq x y z
N ALA A 1 14.51 -15.98 25.19
CA ALA A 1 13.18 -16.67 25.16
C ALA A 1 12.54 -16.45 23.79
N PRO A 2 12.17 -17.51 23.05
CA PRO A 2 11.72 -17.37 21.66
C PRO A 2 10.36 -16.68 21.55
N ILE A 3 10.25 -15.74 20.62
CA ILE A 3 8.98 -15.16 20.17
C ILE A 3 8.53 -16.01 18.99
N VAL A 4 7.41 -16.72 19.13
CA VAL A 4 6.91 -17.68 18.14
C VAL A 4 5.63 -17.17 17.50
N LEU A 5 5.62 -17.07 16.17
CA LEU A 5 4.46 -16.73 15.36
C LEU A 5 4.18 -17.87 14.38
N HIS A 6 2.92 -18.28 14.23
CA HIS A 6 2.49 -19.33 13.29
C HIS A 6 3.32 -20.63 13.38
N GLY A 7 3.75 -21.01 14.59
CA GLY A 7 4.57 -22.21 14.81
C GLY A 7 6.03 -22.09 14.37
N ARG A 8 6.50 -20.88 14.01
CA ARG A 8 7.90 -20.59 13.65
C ARG A 8 8.48 -19.54 14.59
N ALA A 9 9.78 -19.65 14.90
CA ALA A 9 10.49 -18.62 15.64
C ALA A 9 10.56 -17.35 14.78
N TRP A 10 9.91 -16.28 15.23
CA TRP A 10 9.93 -14.96 14.61
C TRP A 10 11.14 -14.16 15.09
N GLY A 11 11.50 -14.33 16.37
CA GLY A 11 12.65 -13.68 16.98
C GLY A 11 12.92 -14.20 18.39
N GLU A 12 13.76 -13.49 19.14
CA GLU A 12 14.07 -13.83 20.53
C GLU A 12 13.99 -12.59 21.43
N LEU A 13 13.35 -12.76 22.59
CA LEU A 13 13.43 -11.84 23.71
C LEU A 13 14.69 -12.14 24.53
N TYR A 14 15.63 -11.18 24.53
CA TYR A 14 16.82 -11.20 25.37
C TYR A 14 16.64 -10.33 26.60
N VAL A 15 17.01 -10.85 27.77
CA VAL A 15 17.04 -10.11 29.03
C VAL A 15 18.47 -10.09 29.54
N ALA A 16 18.97 -8.91 29.88
CA ALA A 16 20.33 -8.71 30.37
C ALA A 16 20.33 -7.85 31.62
N ARG A 17 21.34 -8.02 32.48
CA ARG A 17 21.56 -7.17 33.65
C ARG A 17 23.06 -6.96 33.90
N PRO A 18 23.46 -5.93 34.67
CA PRO A 18 24.85 -5.66 34.97
C PRO A 18 25.55 -6.80 35.71
N ALA A 19 26.87 -6.88 35.55
CA ALA A 19 27.72 -7.81 36.30
C ALA A 19 27.66 -7.51 37.82
N GLY A 20 27.73 -8.56 38.64
CA GLY A 20 27.67 -8.45 40.11
C GLY A 20 26.26 -8.50 40.72
N GLN A 21 25.22 -8.47 39.89
CA GLN A 21 23.85 -8.83 40.30
C GLN A 21 23.73 -10.36 40.53
N PRO A 22 22.66 -10.85 41.19
CA PRO A 22 22.35 -12.29 41.31
C PRO A 22 22.38 -13.03 39.95
N VAL A 23 22.27 -14.35 39.89
CA VAL A 23 22.08 -15.06 38.60
C VAL A 23 20.58 -15.19 38.29
N PHE A 24 20.20 -15.35 37.01
CA PHE A 24 18.79 -15.45 36.64
C PHE A 24 18.35 -16.84 37.07
N ASP A 25 17.23 -16.92 37.75
CA ASP A 25 16.68 -18.19 38.20
C ASP A 25 15.61 -18.70 37.23
N ARG A 26 14.95 -19.78 37.64
CA ARG A 26 13.88 -20.39 36.85
C ARG A 26 12.65 -19.49 36.76
N ALA A 27 12.33 -18.74 37.80
CA ALA A 27 11.19 -17.83 37.81
C ALA A 27 11.44 -16.67 36.82
N ASP A 28 12.68 -16.16 36.73
CA ASP A 28 13.08 -15.18 35.72
C ASP A 28 12.88 -15.71 34.29
N ALA A 29 13.28 -16.96 34.04
CA ALA A 29 13.14 -17.60 32.73
C ALA A 29 11.66 -17.88 32.36
N ASP A 30 10.87 -18.32 33.33
CA ASP A 30 9.43 -18.54 33.17
C ASP A 30 8.72 -17.21 32.89
N PHE A 31 9.08 -16.14 33.60
CA PHE A 31 8.57 -14.80 33.36
C PHE A 31 8.95 -14.27 31.97
N ALA A 32 10.21 -14.44 31.55
CA ALA A 32 10.64 -14.08 30.20
C ALA A 32 9.88 -14.87 29.11
N THR A 33 9.49 -16.11 29.39
CA THR A 33 8.67 -16.93 28.48
C THR A 33 7.25 -16.37 28.35
N VAL A 34 6.63 -15.98 29.47
CA VAL A 34 5.31 -15.30 29.47
C VAL A 34 5.39 -13.98 28.70
N LEU A 35 6.43 -13.17 28.94
CA LEU A 35 6.65 -11.92 28.20
C LEU A 35 6.81 -12.16 26.70
N ALA A 36 7.59 -13.15 26.29
CA ALA A 36 7.77 -13.49 24.88
C ALA A 36 6.43 -13.90 24.22
N ALA A 37 5.55 -14.61 24.93
CA ALA A 37 4.23 -14.96 24.44
C ALA A 37 3.30 -13.73 24.30
N VAL A 38 3.33 -12.79 25.25
CA VAL A 38 2.58 -11.53 25.17
C VAL A 38 3.04 -10.68 23.98
N VAL A 39 4.36 -10.57 23.79
CA VAL A 39 4.94 -9.88 22.63
C VAL A 39 4.51 -10.54 21.33
N ALA A 40 4.58 -11.88 21.24
CA ALA A 40 4.12 -12.62 20.07
C ALA A 40 2.64 -12.33 19.76
N SER A 41 1.77 -12.32 20.77
CA SER A 41 0.35 -11.99 20.58
C SER A 41 0.14 -10.56 20.07
N GLY A 42 0.90 -9.59 20.57
CA GLY A 42 0.84 -8.20 20.11
C GLY A 42 1.29 -8.03 18.65
N ILE A 43 2.36 -8.72 18.25
CA ILE A 43 2.83 -8.72 16.86
C ILE A 43 1.79 -9.34 15.94
N ALA A 44 1.27 -10.53 16.28
CA ALA A 44 0.26 -11.23 15.49
C ALA A 44 -1.01 -10.39 15.28
N GLN A 45 -1.43 -9.64 16.31
CA GLN A 45 -2.57 -8.74 16.20
C GLN A 45 -2.31 -7.57 15.24
N THR A 46 -1.11 -7.00 15.29
CA THR A 46 -0.71 -5.91 14.38
C THR A 46 -0.66 -6.41 12.93
N GLU A 47 0.01 -7.54 12.66
CA GLU A 47 0.08 -8.14 11.32
C GLU A 47 -1.31 -8.45 10.76
N ARG A 48 -2.21 -8.99 11.59
CA ARG A 48 -3.59 -9.28 11.17
C ARG A 48 -4.38 -8.01 10.85
N LEU A 49 -4.17 -6.94 11.62
CA LEU A 49 -4.82 -5.66 11.34
C LEU A 49 -4.29 -5.03 10.05
N GLU A 50 -2.99 -5.12 9.80
CA GLU A 50 -2.36 -4.68 8.55
C GLU A 50 -2.88 -5.47 7.35
N GLU A 51 -3.00 -6.80 7.46
CA GLU A 51 -3.61 -7.63 6.42
C GLU A 51 -5.05 -7.24 6.14
N VAL A 52 -5.88 -7.07 7.18
CA VAL A 52 -7.27 -6.62 7.02
C VAL A 52 -7.32 -5.25 6.35
N ARG A 53 -6.43 -4.33 6.74
CA ARG A 53 -6.34 -3.01 6.13
C ARG A 53 -5.94 -3.10 4.66
N LYS A 54 -4.94 -3.90 4.33
CA LYS A 54 -4.51 -4.14 2.94
C LYS A 54 -5.65 -4.71 2.10
N LEU A 55 -6.33 -5.75 2.60
CA LEU A 55 -7.50 -6.34 1.92
C LEU A 55 -8.65 -5.35 1.75
N ALA A 56 -8.83 -4.41 2.68
CA ALA A 56 -9.91 -3.44 2.63
C ALA A 56 -9.64 -2.28 1.67
N PHE A 57 -8.37 -1.91 1.44
CA PHE A 57 -7.98 -0.65 0.79
C PHE A 57 -7.05 -0.79 -0.42
N THR A 58 -6.66 -2.02 -0.78
CA THR A 58 -5.77 -2.30 -1.91
C THR A 58 -6.52 -3.11 -2.98
N ASP A 59 -6.26 -2.82 -4.25
CA ASP A 59 -6.66 -3.65 -5.39
C ASP A 59 -5.73 -4.88 -5.47
N PRO A 60 -6.25 -6.11 -5.39
CA PRO A 60 -5.42 -7.31 -5.29
C PRO A 60 -4.66 -7.63 -6.59
N LEU A 61 -5.12 -7.14 -7.75
CA LEU A 61 -4.44 -7.38 -9.03
C LEU A 61 -3.24 -6.43 -9.17
N THR A 62 -3.48 -5.13 -9.06
CA THR A 62 -2.46 -4.10 -9.38
C THR A 62 -1.61 -3.70 -8.18
N GLY A 63 -2.03 -4.04 -6.96
CA GLY A 63 -1.38 -3.61 -5.72
C GLY A 63 -1.57 -2.12 -5.38
N LEU A 64 -2.31 -1.38 -6.21
CA LEU A 64 -2.65 0.02 -5.97
C LEU A 64 -3.72 0.16 -4.88
N ALA A 65 -3.97 1.40 -4.45
CA ALA A 65 -5.16 1.69 -3.66
C ALA A 65 -6.44 1.33 -4.43
N ASN A 66 -7.49 0.92 -3.73
CA ASN A 66 -8.79 0.66 -4.34
C ASN A 66 -9.71 1.89 -4.20
N ARG A 67 -10.89 1.82 -4.82
CA ARG A 67 -11.91 2.88 -4.73
C ARG A 67 -12.21 3.35 -3.30
N ARG A 68 -12.30 2.43 -2.34
CA ARG A 68 -12.60 2.79 -0.95
C ARG A 68 -11.51 3.66 -0.33
N ALA A 69 -10.25 3.39 -0.65
CA ALA A 69 -9.13 4.21 -0.19
C ALA A 69 -9.17 5.62 -0.80
N VAL A 70 -9.58 5.73 -2.07
CA VAL A 70 -9.77 7.03 -2.75
C VAL A 70 -10.88 7.83 -2.10
N ASP A 71 -12.04 7.22 -1.83
CA ASP A 71 -13.17 7.91 -1.22
C ASP A 71 -12.77 8.54 0.13
N ILE A 72 -12.07 7.78 0.98
CA ILE A 72 -11.59 8.26 2.30
C ILE A 72 -10.57 9.39 2.13
N GLN A 73 -9.55 9.22 1.29
CA GLN A 73 -8.52 10.25 1.14
C GLN A 73 -9.04 11.51 0.46
N LEU A 74 -10.01 11.38 -0.45
CA LEU A 74 -10.63 12.52 -1.11
C LEU A 74 -11.44 13.34 -0.10
N ASP A 75 -12.22 12.68 0.77
CA ASP A 75 -12.94 13.36 1.85
C ASP A 75 -11.96 14.13 2.76
N GLU A 76 -10.86 13.50 3.19
CA GLU A 76 -9.81 14.15 3.99
C GLU A 76 -9.16 15.34 3.26
N ALA A 77 -8.88 15.19 1.97
CA ALA A 77 -8.29 16.26 1.15
C ALA A 77 -9.24 17.45 0.98
N VAL A 78 -10.53 17.21 0.79
CA VAL A 78 -11.55 18.26 0.70
C VAL A 78 -11.70 19.01 2.01
N GLU A 79 -11.63 18.32 3.16
CA GLU A 79 -11.62 19.01 4.46
C GLU A 79 -10.35 19.87 4.65
N ARG A 80 -9.17 19.39 4.22
CA ARG A 80 -7.95 20.24 4.22
C ARG A 80 -8.15 21.51 3.38
N HIS A 81 -8.66 21.37 2.16
CA HIS A 81 -8.97 22.51 1.30
C HIS A 81 -9.85 23.55 1.99
N ARG A 82 -10.87 23.13 2.75
CA ARG A 82 -11.74 24.06 3.49
C ARG A 82 -11.05 24.79 4.63
N VAL A 83 -9.98 24.22 5.19
CA VAL A 83 -9.27 24.77 6.36
C VAL A 83 -8.15 25.72 5.94
N ASP A 84 -7.39 25.36 4.91
CA ASP A 84 -6.14 26.05 4.55
C ASP A 84 -5.96 26.31 3.05
N ASP A 85 -7.02 26.18 2.25
CA ASP A 85 -7.02 26.36 0.80
C ASP A 85 -6.06 25.41 0.05
N THR A 86 -5.68 24.27 0.65
CA THR A 86 -4.88 23.23 -0.01
C THR A 86 -5.46 22.86 -1.37
N VAL A 87 -4.64 22.87 -2.42
CA VAL A 87 -5.05 22.45 -3.76
C VAL A 87 -5.29 20.94 -3.77
N VAL A 88 -6.47 20.51 -4.21
CA VAL A 88 -6.83 19.10 -4.38
C VAL A 88 -7.04 18.83 -5.86
N SER A 89 -6.33 17.86 -6.40
CA SER A 89 -6.41 17.44 -7.80
C SER A 89 -6.74 15.96 -7.89
N LEU A 90 -7.72 15.63 -8.73
CA LEU A 90 -8.08 14.24 -9.06
C LEU A 90 -7.96 14.04 -10.57
N VAL A 91 -7.07 13.14 -10.96
CA VAL A 91 -6.94 12.67 -12.35
C VAL A 91 -7.65 11.33 -12.43
N VAL A 92 -8.61 11.20 -13.35
CA VAL A 92 -9.26 9.93 -13.67
C VAL A 92 -8.83 9.51 -15.07
N CYS A 93 -8.45 8.26 -15.22
CA CYS A 93 -7.96 7.72 -16.48
C CYS A 93 -8.55 6.33 -16.74
N ASP A 94 -8.79 6.05 -18.02
CA ASP A 94 -9.30 4.78 -18.53
C ASP A 94 -8.24 4.12 -19.41
N LEU A 95 -8.02 2.83 -19.23
CA LEU A 95 -7.04 2.07 -19.98
C LEU A 95 -7.60 1.68 -21.36
N ASN A 96 -7.14 2.40 -22.39
CA ASN A 96 -7.54 2.15 -23.76
C ASN A 96 -7.25 0.71 -24.24
N GLY A 97 -8.24 0.08 -24.87
CA GLY A 97 -8.04 -1.16 -25.63
C GLY A 97 -7.99 -2.46 -24.83
N LEU A 98 -8.23 -2.42 -23.50
CA LEU A 98 -8.20 -3.61 -22.65
C LEU A 98 -9.12 -4.73 -23.17
N LYS A 99 -10.34 -4.38 -23.62
CA LYS A 99 -11.27 -5.34 -24.20
C LYS A 99 -10.69 -6.06 -25.43
N ALA A 100 -10.04 -5.35 -26.34
CA ALA A 100 -9.45 -5.94 -27.53
C ALA A 100 -8.30 -6.91 -27.17
N VAL A 101 -7.48 -6.55 -26.17
CA VAL A 101 -6.43 -7.42 -25.64
C VAL A 101 -7.03 -8.68 -25.01
N ASN A 102 -8.07 -8.55 -24.19
CA ASN A 102 -8.78 -9.68 -23.59
C ASN A 102 -9.38 -10.62 -24.65
N ASP A 103 -10.04 -10.05 -25.66
CA ASP A 103 -10.70 -10.82 -26.72
C ASP A 103 -9.67 -11.54 -27.61
N THR A 104 -8.47 -10.96 -27.81
CA THR A 104 -7.44 -11.51 -28.72
C THR A 104 -6.47 -12.46 -28.03
N HIS A 105 -6.05 -12.12 -26.80
CA HIS A 105 -4.97 -12.80 -26.08
C HIS A 105 -5.43 -13.49 -24.79
N GLY A 106 -6.68 -13.26 -24.36
CA GLY A 106 -7.26 -13.80 -23.14
C GLY A 106 -7.03 -12.93 -21.90
N HIS A 107 -7.86 -13.16 -20.88
CA HIS A 107 -7.88 -12.36 -19.65
C HIS A 107 -6.55 -12.31 -18.91
N ALA A 108 -5.78 -13.41 -18.90
CA ALA A 108 -4.47 -13.42 -18.24
C ALA A 108 -3.47 -12.42 -18.85
N VAL A 109 -3.64 -12.03 -20.12
CA VAL A 109 -2.81 -11.02 -20.78
C VAL A 109 -3.32 -9.61 -20.48
N GLY A 110 -4.64 -9.42 -20.44
CA GLY A 110 -5.23 -8.16 -19.99
C GLY A 110 -4.92 -7.86 -18.52
N ASP A 111 -4.90 -8.87 -17.66
CA ASP A 111 -4.49 -8.73 -16.26
C ASP A 111 -3.05 -8.21 -16.15
N ARG A 112 -2.13 -8.73 -16.97
CA ARG A 112 -0.75 -8.22 -17.03
C ARG A 112 -0.68 -6.78 -17.56
N LEU A 113 -1.55 -6.41 -18.51
CA LEU A 113 -1.63 -5.03 -18.98
C LEU A 113 -2.07 -4.09 -17.85
N LEU A 114 -3.08 -4.49 -17.06
CA LEU A 114 -3.54 -3.74 -15.89
C LEU A 114 -2.46 -3.59 -14.83
N GLU A 115 -1.72 -4.66 -14.52
CA GLU A 115 -0.58 -4.63 -13.59
C GLU A 115 0.53 -3.67 -14.06
N ARG A 116 0.87 -3.72 -15.36
CA ARG A 116 1.88 -2.83 -15.96
C ARG A 116 1.42 -1.38 -15.94
N PHE A 117 0.18 -1.11 -16.33
CA PHE A 117 -0.37 0.25 -16.27
C PHE A 117 -0.40 0.77 -14.83
N GLY A 118 -0.83 -0.06 -13.88
CA GLY A 118 -0.83 0.31 -12.46
C GLY A 118 0.57 0.64 -11.95
N SER A 119 1.59 -0.10 -12.38
CA SER A 119 3.00 0.19 -12.06
C SER A 119 3.46 1.54 -12.63
N VAL A 120 3.11 1.85 -13.90
CA VAL A 120 3.42 3.14 -14.52
C VAL A 120 2.72 4.28 -13.79
N LEU A 121 1.43 4.13 -13.47
CA LEU A 121 0.67 5.11 -12.70
C LEU A 121 1.29 5.36 -11.32
N SER A 122 1.71 4.32 -10.61
CA SER A 122 2.39 4.46 -9.31
C SER A 122 3.72 5.21 -9.45
N LEU A 123 4.52 4.91 -10.46
CA LEU A 123 5.80 5.58 -10.72
C LEU A 123 5.62 7.07 -11.04
N CYS A 124 4.66 7.40 -11.91
CA CYS A 124 4.32 8.79 -12.23
C CYS A 124 3.76 9.51 -11.00
N GLY A 125 2.85 8.87 -10.26
CA GLY A 125 2.27 9.42 -9.03
C GLY A 125 3.32 9.75 -7.97
N ALA A 126 4.37 8.95 -7.84
CA ALA A 126 5.47 9.20 -6.91
C ALA A 126 6.27 10.50 -7.18
N MET A 127 6.08 11.13 -8.35
CA MET A 127 6.63 12.46 -8.65
C MET A 127 5.90 13.58 -7.93
N LEU A 128 4.69 13.32 -7.41
CA LEU A 128 3.89 14.26 -6.63
C LEU A 128 3.96 13.89 -5.14
N PRO A 129 4.26 14.83 -4.24
CA PRO A 129 4.19 14.57 -2.81
C PRO A 129 2.75 14.23 -2.40
N GLU A 130 2.62 13.26 -1.50
CA GLU A 130 1.33 12.80 -0.93
C GLU A 130 0.30 12.31 -1.96
N ALA A 131 0.71 11.95 -3.18
CA ALA A 131 -0.23 11.42 -4.17
C ALA A 131 -0.58 9.95 -3.94
N LEU A 132 -1.85 9.63 -4.22
CA LEU A 132 -2.42 8.29 -4.14
C LEU A 132 -2.78 7.81 -5.55
N ALA A 133 -2.06 6.79 -6.03
CA ALA A 133 -2.42 6.04 -7.23
C ALA A 133 -3.39 4.90 -6.87
N ALA A 134 -4.49 4.79 -7.62
CA ALA A 134 -5.54 3.84 -7.32
C ALA A 134 -6.17 3.23 -8.58
N ARG A 135 -6.75 2.04 -8.42
CA ARG A 135 -7.66 1.42 -9.38
C ARG A 135 -9.09 1.50 -8.85
N LEU A 136 -9.98 2.07 -9.64
CA LEU A 136 -11.39 2.26 -9.28
C LEU A 136 -12.25 1.05 -9.67
N GLY A 137 -11.88 0.38 -10.76
CA GLY A 137 -12.66 -0.71 -11.35
C GLY A 137 -11.92 -1.35 -12.54
N GLY A 138 -12.66 -1.97 -13.44
CA GLY A 138 -12.17 -2.75 -14.59
C GLY A 138 -10.89 -2.20 -15.23
N ASP A 139 -11.00 -1.17 -16.04
CA ASP A 139 -9.94 -0.42 -16.73
C ASP A 139 -9.75 1.00 -16.16
N GLU A 140 -10.52 1.37 -15.15
CA GLU A 140 -10.53 2.71 -14.57
C GLU A 140 -9.52 2.87 -13.43
N PHE A 141 -8.70 3.91 -13.51
CA PHE A 141 -7.70 4.27 -12.52
C PHE A 141 -7.78 5.75 -12.17
N CYS A 142 -7.17 6.14 -11.05
CA CYS A 142 -7.02 7.54 -10.71
C CYS A 142 -5.72 7.86 -9.97
N LEU A 143 -5.37 9.15 -10.02
CA LEU A 143 -4.34 9.76 -9.18
C LEU A 143 -4.98 10.89 -8.38
N LEU A 144 -4.94 10.81 -7.07
CA LEU A 144 -5.37 11.87 -6.15
C LEU A 144 -4.13 12.55 -5.59
N ALA A 145 -4.05 13.87 -5.65
CA ALA A 145 -2.97 14.65 -5.06
C ALA A 145 -3.54 15.83 -4.27
N ALA A 146 -2.97 16.08 -3.08
CA ALA A 146 -3.35 17.19 -2.23
C ALA A 146 -2.09 17.96 -1.81
N GLY A 147 -2.04 19.25 -2.16
CA GLY A 147 -0.88 20.11 -1.95
C GLY A 147 -0.19 20.55 -3.24
N PRO A 148 0.17 19.63 -4.18
CA PRO A 148 0.80 20.02 -5.43
C PRO A 148 -0.05 21.01 -6.25
N PRO A 149 0.58 21.98 -6.92
CA PRO A 149 -0.14 22.89 -7.80
C PRO A 149 -0.65 22.14 -9.04
N ALA A 150 -1.76 22.62 -9.62
CA ALA A 150 -2.48 21.93 -10.68
C ALA A 150 -1.62 21.69 -11.94
N ASP A 151 -0.69 22.60 -12.27
CA ASP A 151 0.23 22.47 -13.39
C ASP A 151 1.22 21.31 -13.24
N ALA A 152 1.73 21.08 -12.03
CA ALA A 152 2.57 19.91 -11.72
C ALA A 152 1.78 18.60 -11.91
N VAL A 153 0.52 18.56 -11.47
CA VAL A 153 -0.35 17.39 -11.66
C VAL A 153 -0.63 17.13 -13.15
N VAL A 154 -0.87 18.18 -13.93
CA VAL A 154 -1.04 18.07 -15.39
C VAL A 154 0.25 17.56 -16.06
N GLY A 155 1.42 18.02 -15.61
CA GLY A 155 2.71 17.51 -16.09
C GLY A 155 2.87 16.01 -15.85
N VAL A 156 2.51 15.53 -14.66
CA VAL A 156 2.55 14.09 -14.31
C VAL A 156 1.51 13.29 -15.09
N ALA A 157 0.31 13.83 -15.29
CA ALA A 157 -0.71 13.18 -16.12
C ALA A 157 -0.26 13.06 -17.60
N THR A 158 0.49 14.04 -18.10
CA THR A 158 1.07 13.99 -19.45
C THR A 158 2.15 12.92 -19.55
N GLU A 159 3.09 12.89 -18.60
CA GLU A 159 4.13 11.86 -18.52
C GLU A 159 3.53 10.44 -18.41
N LEU A 160 2.43 10.28 -17.66
CA LEU A 160 1.69 9.03 -17.56
C LEU A 160 1.19 8.58 -18.94
N CYS A 161 0.57 9.48 -19.72
CA CYS A 161 0.10 9.16 -21.07
C CYS A 161 1.26 8.73 -21.99
N ASP A 162 2.38 9.45 -21.96
CA ASP A 162 3.55 9.15 -22.78
C ASP A 162 4.15 7.78 -22.45
N ARG A 163 4.26 7.45 -21.16
CA ARG A 163 4.73 6.13 -20.71
C ARG A 163 3.74 5.02 -20.99
N ALA A 164 2.44 5.29 -20.83
CA ALA A 164 1.40 4.30 -21.09
C ALA A 164 1.34 3.91 -22.57
N ALA A 165 1.63 4.85 -23.48
CA ALA A 165 1.63 4.61 -24.92
C ALA A 165 2.67 3.58 -25.38
N VAL A 166 3.74 3.37 -24.61
CA VAL A 166 4.83 2.43 -24.93
C VAL A 166 4.80 1.15 -24.09
N ILE A 167 3.71 0.88 -23.37
CA ILE A 167 3.56 -0.38 -22.63
C ILE A 167 3.45 -1.53 -23.63
N GLU A 168 4.53 -2.31 -23.75
CA GLU A 168 4.52 -3.55 -24.51
C GLU A 168 3.75 -4.63 -23.73
N LEU A 169 3.10 -5.57 -24.44
CA LEU A 169 2.36 -6.67 -23.82
C LEU A 169 3.25 -7.89 -23.45
N GLY A 170 4.51 -7.89 -23.88
CA GLY A 170 5.44 -9.00 -23.73
C GLY A 170 5.23 -10.08 -24.78
#